data_AF-A0A7V3CVR5-F1
#
_entry.id   AF-A0A7V3CVR5-F1
#
_cell.length_a   1.000
_cell.length_b   1.000
_cell.length_c   1.000
_cell.angle_alpha   90.00
_cell.angle_beta   90.00
_cell.angle_gamma   90.00
#
_symmetry.space_group_name_H-M   'P 1'
#
loop_
_entity.id
_entity.type
_entity.pdbx_description
1 polymer ?
#
loop_
_entity_poly.entity_id
_entity_poly.type
_entity_poly.pdbx_seq_one_letter_code
_entity_poly.pdbx_strand_id
1 'polypeptide(L)'
;TYLNLPIENIKEIILDSLKDNQPVWFGSDVGKYKSKNSDFLDIDMFDYDKLLMVNTNMTKEQELLTGNSVPSHAMVIVGCNTNYHTWLVENSWGNKGSFGGNLIITDMWFDQYCYHFVIDKKYLTDSQRIVMQDNNIILLEPWDPYGTLAS
;
A
#
# COMPACT_ATOMS: atom_id res chain seq x y z
N THR A 1 10.81 13.88 0.06
CA THR A 1 11.07 13.52 -1.34
C THR A 1 10.70 12.08 -1.55
N TYR A 2 10.03 11.77 -2.65
CA TYR A 2 9.67 10.40 -3.02
C TYR A 2 10.60 9.87 -4.11
N LEU A 3 10.88 8.56 -4.07
CA LEU A 3 11.47 7.82 -5.18
C LEU A 3 10.36 6.94 -5.75
N ASN A 4 9.91 7.24 -6.97
CA ASN A 4 8.89 6.41 -7.63
C ASN A 4 9.53 5.14 -8.18
N LEU A 5 8.97 3.97 -7.82
CA LEU A 5 9.47 2.65 -8.22
C LEU A 5 8.30 1.76 -8.65
N PRO A 6 8.54 0.75 -9.53
CA PRO A 6 7.61 -0.34 -9.74
C PRO A 6 7.24 -1.03 -8.42
N ILE A 7 5.99 -1.45 -8.28
CA ILE A 7 5.47 -2.01 -7.03
C ILE A 7 6.14 -3.34 -6.66
N GLU A 8 6.59 -4.08 -7.66
CA GLU A 8 7.33 -5.33 -7.58
C GLU A 8 8.68 -5.11 -6.90
N ASN A 9 9.42 -4.07 -7.30
CA ASN A 9 10.67 -3.69 -6.64
C ASN A 9 10.43 -3.31 -5.18
N ILE A 10 9.33 -2.62 -4.88
CA ILE A 10 8.96 -2.25 -3.51
C ILE A 10 8.68 -3.51 -2.67
N LYS A 11 7.93 -4.47 -3.20
CA LYS A 11 7.64 -5.74 -2.52
C LYS A 11 8.92 -6.52 -2.22
N GLU A 12 9.87 -6.59 -3.16
CA GLU A 12 11.16 -7.24 -2.93
C GLU A 12 11.95 -6.57 -1.79
N ILE A 13 12.02 -5.24 -1.79
CA ILE A 13 12.68 -4.46 -0.73
C ILE A 13 11.99 -4.71 0.63
N ILE A 14 10.66 -4.75 0.67
CA ILE A 14 9.91 -5.05 1.91
C ILE A 14 10.24 -6.44 2.42
N LEU A 15 10.29 -7.45 1.54
CA LEU A 15 10.67 -8.81 1.93
C LEU A 15 12.07 -8.86 2.55
N ASP A 16 13.03 -8.13 1.99
CA ASP A 16 14.38 -8.05 2.56
C ASP A 16 14.41 -7.28 3.88
N SER A 17 13.59 -6.23 4.02
CA SER A 17 13.39 -5.52 5.28
C SER A 17 12.83 -6.43 6.38
N LEU A 18 11.82 -7.23 6.05
CA LEU A 18 11.19 -8.15 6.99
C LEU A 18 12.15 -9.30 7.39
N LYS A 19 12.98 -9.81 6.47
CA LYS A 19 14.04 -10.79 6.80
C LYS A 19 15.06 -10.25 7.80
N ASP A 20 15.30 -8.95 7.79
CA ASP A 20 16.15 -8.22 8.74
C ASP A 20 15.40 -7.80 10.02
N ASN A 21 14.18 -8.29 10.25
CA ASN A 21 13.30 -7.91 11.35
C ASN A 21 13.01 -6.39 11.40
N GLN A 22 12.99 -5.73 10.24
CA GLN A 22 12.64 -4.33 10.12
C GLN A 22 11.23 -4.20 9.53
N PRO A 23 10.22 -3.82 10.34
CA PRO A 23 8.89 -3.58 9.83
C PRO A 23 8.85 -2.34 8.93
N VAL A 24 7.91 -2.31 7.99
CA VAL A 24 7.83 -1.24 6.98
C VAL A 24 6.58 -0.41 7.17
N TRP A 25 6.76 0.88 7.43
CA TRP A 25 5.65 1.82 7.40
C TRP A 25 5.16 1.99 5.97
N PHE A 26 3.83 2.05 5.80
CA PHE A 26 3.22 2.32 4.50
C PHE A 26 1.93 3.13 4.60
N GLY A 27 1.61 3.84 3.53
CA GLY A 27 0.37 4.56 3.31
C GLY A 27 -0.48 3.89 2.24
N SER A 28 -1.79 3.78 2.51
CA SER A 28 -2.74 3.10 1.63
C SER A 28 -4.12 3.77 1.65
N ASP A 29 -4.99 3.42 0.72
CA ASP A 29 -6.43 3.71 0.84
C ASP A 29 -7.15 2.57 1.57
N VAL A 30 -7.03 2.54 2.90
CA VAL A 30 -7.56 1.44 3.73
C VAL A 30 -9.09 1.31 3.70
N GLY A 31 -9.79 2.32 3.18
CA GLY A 31 -11.26 2.28 3.03
C GLY A 31 -11.72 1.32 1.92
N LYS A 32 -10.84 1.03 0.96
CA LYS A 32 -11.15 0.24 -0.22
C LYS A 32 -11.30 -1.23 0.14
N TYR A 33 -12.44 -1.80 -0.26
CA TYR A 33 -12.78 -3.21 -0.04
C TYR A 33 -12.63 -3.69 1.41
N LYS A 34 -12.83 -2.79 2.37
CA LYS A 34 -12.78 -3.10 3.80
C LYS A 34 -14.17 -3.42 4.35
N SER A 35 -14.29 -4.56 5.04
CA SER A 35 -15.48 -4.87 5.84
C SER A 35 -15.25 -4.49 7.31
N LYS A 36 -16.31 -4.07 8.02
CA LYS A 36 -16.24 -3.84 9.48
C LYS A 36 -16.11 -5.12 10.30
N ASN A 37 -16.49 -6.26 9.71
CA ASN A 37 -16.54 -7.56 10.39
C ASN A 37 -15.42 -8.50 9.94
N SER A 38 -14.48 -8.02 9.12
CA SER A 38 -13.36 -8.80 8.62
C SER A 38 -12.07 -8.04 8.84
N ASP A 39 -11.02 -8.78 9.18
CA ASP A 39 -9.66 -8.27 9.27
C ASP A 39 -8.90 -8.46 7.94
N PHE A 40 -9.58 -8.97 6.91
CA PHE A 40 -9.02 -9.17 5.58
C PHE A 40 -9.36 -7.99 4.66
N LEU A 41 -8.38 -7.58 3.85
CA LEU A 41 -8.56 -6.62 2.77
C LEU A 41 -8.17 -7.30 1.47
N ASP A 42 -9.17 -7.43 0.60
CA ASP A 42 -9.07 -8.15 -0.66
C ASP A 42 -9.95 -7.46 -1.69
N ILE A 43 -9.47 -7.31 -2.93
CA ILE A 43 -10.25 -6.67 -3.98
C ILE A 43 -11.50 -7.48 -4.35
N ASP A 44 -11.46 -8.79 -4.13
CA ASP A 44 -12.58 -9.70 -4.39
C ASP A 44 -13.49 -9.90 -3.17
N MET A 45 -13.32 -9.10 -2.10
CA MET A 45 -14.15 -9.17 -0.88
C MET A 45 -15.63 -8.90 -1.18
N PHE A 46 -15.93 -8.10 -2.19
CA PHE A 46 -17.29 -7.70 -2.54
C PHE A 46 -17.53 -7.77 -4.05
N ASP A 47 -18.53 -8.53 -4.46
CA ASP A 47 -18.95 -8.64 -5.86
C ASP A 47 -19.97 -7.54 -6.24
N TYR A 48 -19.55 -6.27 -6.15
CA TYR A 48 -20.42 -5.11 -6.41
C TYR A 48 -20.87 -5.03 -7.87
N ASP A 49 -19.97 -5.32 -8.81
CA ASP A 49 -20.24 -5.23 -10.25
C ASP A 49 -21.37 -6.17 -10.66
N LYS A 50 -21.36 -7.41 -10.16
CA LYS A 50 -22.44 -8.36 -10.41
C LYS A 50 -23.74 -7.96 -9.72
N LEU A 51 -23.66 -7.46 -8.48
CA LEU A 51 -24.83 -7.05 -7.72
C LEU A 51 -25.56 -5.86 -8.37
N LEU A 52 -24.79 -4.87 -8.83
CA LEU A 52 -25.31 -3.62 -9.37
C LEU A 52 -25.41 -3.63 -10.90
N MET A 53 -24.92 -4.67 -11.56
CA MET A 53 -24.89 -4.83 -13.02
C MET A 53 -24.13 -3.68 -13.71
N VAL A 54 -22.98 -3.32 -13.14
CA VAL A 54 -22.07 -2.28 -13.64
C VAL A 54 -20.66 -2.86 -13.82
N ASN A 55 -19.77 -2.08 -14.43
CA ASN A 55 -18.34 -2.38 -14.48
C ASN A 55 -17.60 -1.22 -13.85
N THR A 56 -16.98 -1.46 -12.69
CA THR A 56 -16.23 -0.43 -11.95
C THR A 56 -14.71 -0.58 -12.08
N ASN A 57 -14.21 -1.45 -12.96
CA ASN A 57 -12.78 -1.66 -13.14
C ASN A 57 -12.08 -0.38 -13.59
N MET A 58 -11.07 -0.01 -12.81
CA MET A 58 -10.18 1.12 -13.08
C MET A 58 -8.74 0.70 -12.77
N THR A 59 -7.80 1.15 -13.59
CA THR A 59 -6.38 1.02 -13.24
C THR A 59 -6.06 1.91 -12.04
N LYS A 60 -5.00 1.58 -11.29
CA LYS A 60 -4.51 2.42 -10.18
C LYS A 60 -4.27 3.87 -10.58
N GLU A 61 -3.72 4.08 -11.78
CA GLU A 61 -3.54 5.42 -12.36
C GLU A 61 -4.88 6.13 -12.56
N GLN A 62 -5.88 5.47 -13.16
CA GLN A 62 -7.19 6.05 -13.37
C GLN A 62 -7.87 6.40 -12.04
N GLU A 63 -7.78 5.53 -11.03
CA GLU A 63 -8.36 5.81 -9.71
C GLU A 63 -7.69 7.02 -9.05
N LEU A 64 -6.38 7.16 -9.18
CA LEU A 64 -5.63 8.27 -8.61
C LEU A 64 -5.95 9.60 -9.34
N LEU A 65 -5.93 9.60 -10.67
CA LEU A 65 -6.19 10.80 -11.49
C LEU A 65 -7.63 11.31 -11.37
N THR A 66 -8.58 10.42 -11.10
CA THR A 66 -10.00 10.79 -10.88
C THR A 66 -10.32 11.11 -9.43
N GLY A 67 -9.36 10.93 -8.51
CA GLY A 67 -9.59 11.06 -7.07
C GLY A 67 -10.48 9.97 -6.48
N ASN A 68 -10.72 8.87 -7.21
CA ASN A 68 -11.47 7.73 -6.70
C ASN A 68 -10.72 7.04 -5.56
N SER A 69 -9.39 6.98 -5.62
CA SER A 69 -8.54 6.38 -4.59
C SER A 69 -7.35 7.30 -4.28
N VAL A 70 -7.13 7.55 -3.00
CA VAL A 70 -6.00 8.36 -2.50
C VAL A 70 -5.48 7.78 -1.18
N PRO A 71 -4.18 7.88 -0.89
CA PRO A 71 -3.63 7.39 0.37
C PRO A 71 -4.26 8.10 1.58
N SER A 72 -5.12 7.38 2.29
CA SER A 72 -5.96 7.91 3.36
C SER A 72 -5.48 7.52 4.76
N HIS A 73 -4.74 6.42 4.90
CA HIS A 73 -4.32 5.91 6.21
C HIS A 73 -2.92 5.28 6.18
N ALA A 74 -2.24 5.33 7.34
CA ALA A 74 -0.91 4.76 7.52
C ALA A 74 -0.93 3.57 8.48
N MET A 75 -0.19 2.53 8.11
CA MET A 75 -0.07 1.28 8.86
C MET A 75 1.36 0.73 8.76
N VAL A 76 1.62 -0.43 9.37
CA VAL A 76 2.95 -1.04 9.40
C VAL A 76 2.89 -2.49 8.92
N ILE A 77 3.66 -2.84 7.90
CA ILE A 77 3.83 -4.23 7.46
C ILE A 77 4.81 -4.91 8.40
N VAL A 78 4.36 -5.99 9.02
CA VAL A 78 5.11 -6.74 10.04
C VAL A 78 5.35 -8.20 9.65
N GLY A 79 4.79 -8.65 8.53
CA GLY A 79 5.02 -10.00 8.03
C GLY A 79 4.50 -10.21 6.62
N CYS A 80 4.98 -11.30 6.00
CA CYS A 80 4.52 -11.77 4.69
C CYS A 80 4.41 -13.29 4.72
N ASN A 81 3.34 -13.82 4.15
CA ASN A 81 3.17 -15.24 3.88
C ASN A 81 3.37 -15.48 2.38
N THR A 82 4.57 -15.93 2.02
CA THR A 82 4.99 -16.12 0.64
C THR A 82 4.29 -17.28 -0.08
N ASN A 83 3.71 -18.24 0.66
CA ASN A 83 2.96 -19.35 0.05
C ASN A 83 1.58 -18.92 -0.47
N TYR A 84 1.01 -17.88 0.13
CA TYR A 84 -0.34 -17.40 -0.17
C TYR A 84 -0.36 -15.95 -0.67
N HIS A 85 0.81 -15.32 -0.82
CA HIS A 85 0.97 -13.92 -1.23
C HIS A 85 0.07 -12.98 -0.41
N THR A 86 0.20 -13.06 0.92
CA THR A 86 -0.53 -12.17 1.85
C THR A 86 0.42 -11.46 2.78
N TRP A 87 0.03 -10.26 3.22
CA TRP A 87 0.83 -9.40 4.08
C TRP A 87 0.12 -9.18 5.41
N LEU A 88 0.86 -9.34 6.50
CA LEU A 88 0.38 -9.06 7.85
C LEU A 88 0.69 -7.60 8.18
N VAL A 89 -0.35 -6.86 8.56
CA VAL A 89 -0.30 -5.42 8.79
C VAL A 89 -0.73 -5.10 10.20
N GLU A 90 0.14 -4.45 10.95
CA GLU A 90 -0.20 -3.83 12.22
C GLU A 90 -0.95 -2.51 11.97
N ASN A 91 -2.09 -2.39 12.64
CA ASN A 91 -2.94 -1.22 12.58
C ASN A 91 -3.14 -0.60 13.97
N SER A 92 -3.61 0.65 14.00
CA SER A 92 -3.68 1.48 15.19
C SER A 92 -5.10 1.64 15.77
N TRP A 93 -6.06 0.80 15.38
CA TRP A 93 -7.45 0.84 15.86
C TRP A 93 -7.72 0.01 17.12
N GLY A 94 -6.65 -0.35 17.84
CA GLY A 94 -6.67 -1.14 19.07
C GLY A 94 -6.70 -2.65 18.82
N ASN A 95 -6.64 -3.40 19.92
CA ASN A 95 -6.56 -4.86 19.91
C ASN A 95 -7.97 -5.49 19.76
N LYS A 96 -8.53 -5.42 18.56
CA LYS A 96 -9.86 -5.95 18.19
C LYS A 96 -9.73 -6.88 16.98
N GLY A 97 -10.75 -7.71 16.75
CA GLY A 97 -10.76 -8.65 15.63
C GLY A 97 -10.04 -9.95 15.95
N SER A 98 -9.98 -10.82 14.94
CA SER A 98 -9.46 -12.18 15.02
C SER A 98 -7.93 -12.23 15.08
N PHE A 99 -7.25 -11.16 14.64
CA PHE A 99 -5.79 -11.07 14.59
C PHE A 99 -5.22 -10.02 15.55
N GLY A 100 -5.96 -9.70 16.61
CA GLY A 100 -5.47 -8.84 17.70
C GLY A 100 -5.16 -7.40 17.27
N GLY A 101 -5.97 -6.83 16.39
CA GLY A 101 -5.79 -5.49 15.80
C GLY A 101 -5.04 -5.48 14.48
N ASN A 102 -4.40 -6.58 14.09
CA ASN A 102 -3.76 -6.71 12.79
C ASN A 102 -4.76 -6.99 11.68
N LEU A 103 -4.35 -6.65 10.46
CA LEU A 103 -5.06 -6.93 9.22
C LEU A 103 -4.24 -7.87 8.34
N ILE A 104 -4.91 -8.64 7.50
CA ILE A 104 -4.30 -9.42 6.44
C ILE A 104 -4.72 -8.81 5.11
N ILE A 105 -3.75 -8.40 4.30
CA ILE A 105 -4.02 -7.84 2.97
C ILE A 105 -3.53 -8.80 1.89
N THR A 106 -4.31 -8.98 0.82
CA THR A 106 -3.89 -9.76 -0.35
C THR A 106 -2.89 -8.98 -1.19
N ASP A 107 -2.07 -9.69 -1.96
CA ASP A 107 -1.10 -9.06 -2.87
C ASP A 107 -1.76 -8.15 -3.91
N MET A 108 -2.95 -8.55 -4.38
CA MET A 108 -3.74 -7.76 -5.33
C MET A 108 -4.26 -6.47 -4.69
N TRP A 109 -4.72 -6.54 -3.43
CA TRP A 109 -5.12 -5.35 -2.68
C TRP A 109 -3.92 -4.42 -2.45
N PHE A 110 -2.76 -4.98 -2.11
CA PHE A 110 -1.51 -4.25 -1.97
C PHE A 110 -1.16 -3.48 -3.27
N ASP A 111 -1.23 -4.16 -4.41
CA ASP A 111 -0.89 -3.57 -5.71
C ASP A 111 -1.76 -2.39 -6.05
N GLN A 112 -3.07 -2.52 -5.80
CA GLN A 112 -4.02 -1.48 -6.17
C GLN A 112 -4.03 -0.31 -5.18
N TYR A 113 -3.96 -0.57 -3.86
CA TYR A 113 -4.33 0.41 -2.84
C TYR A 113 -3.20 0.88 -1.92
N CYS A 114 -1.98 0.36 -2.03
CA CYS A 114 -0.81 0.90 -1.31
C CYS A 114 -0.03 1.90 -2.16
N TYR A 115 0.36 3.05 -1.61
CA TYR A 115 0.98 4.15 -2.39
C TYR A 115 2.35 4.58 -1.86
N HIS A 116 2.48 4.70 -0.54
CA HIS A 116 3.68 5.25 0.10
C HIS A 116 4.35 4.20 0.96
N PHE A 117 5.68 4.17 0.96
CA PHE A 117 6.47 3.24 1.77
C PHE A 117 7.69 3.96 2.32
N VAL A 118 8.05 3.67 3.57
CA VAL A 118 9.29 4.15 4.18
C VAL A 118 10.21 2.96 4.37
N ILE A 119 11.30 2.95 3.59
CA ILE A 119 12.28 1.87 3.53
C ILE A 119 13.67 2.40 3.86
N ASP A 120 14.52 1.53 4.42
CA ASP A 120 15.92 1.87 4.62
C ASP A 120 16.66 1.91 3.27
N LYS A 121 17.44 2.96 3.03
CA LYS A 121 18.21 3.17 1.80
C LYS A 121 19.24 2.05 1.54
N LYS A 122 19.60 1.26 2.55
CA LYS A 122 20.51 0.12 2.38
C LYS A 122 19.94 -0.95 1.43
N TYR A 123 18.62 -1.06 1.34
CA TYR A 123 17.93 -2.01 0.45
C TYR A 123 17.81 -1.54 -1.00
N LEU A 124 18.10 -0.26 -1.27
CA LEU A 124 18.07 0.27 -2.62
C LEU A 124 19.28 -0.22 -3.44
N THR A 125 19.11 -0.33 -4.75
CA THR A 125 20.25 -0.53 -5.66
C THR A 125 21.10 0.75 -5.73
N ASP A 126 22.34 0.64 -6.21
CA ASP A 126 23.19 1.82 -6.41
C ASP A 126 22.59 2.81 -7.40
N SER A 127 21.93 2.33 -8.46
CA SER A 127 21.24 3.19 -9.43
C SER A 127 20.08 3.96 -8.78
N GLN A 128 19.28 3.30 -7.93
CA GLN A 128 18.20 3.94 -7.19
C GLN A 128 18.73 4.98 -6.18
N ARG A 129 19.84 4.68 -5.49
CA ARG A 129 20.50 5.62 -4.57
C ARG A 129 21.01 6.86 -5.29
N ILE A 130 21.58 6.69 -6.49
CA ILE A 130 22.04 7.81 -7.32
C ILE A 130 20.85 8.72 -7.70
N VAL A 131 19.73 8.14 -8.14
CA VAL A 131 18.52 8.92 -8.47
C VAL A 131 18.03 9.73 -7.26
N MET A 132 18.08 9.17 -6.05
CA MET A 132 17.70 9.90 -4.83
C MET A 132 18.63 11.07 -4.46
N GLN A 133 19.87 11.06 -4.96
CA GLN A 133 20.87 12.11 -4.71
C GLN A 133 20.90 13.17 -5.83
N ASP A 134 20.23 12.90 -6.95
CA ASP A 134 20.08 13.86 -8.03
C ASP A 134 19.19 15.04 -7.59
N ASN A 135 19.48 16.23 -8.11
CA ASN A 135 18.69 17.45 -7.89
C ASN A 135 17.53 17.59 -8.89
N ASN A 136 17.36 16.65 -9.82
CA ASN A 136 16.25 16.61 -10.79
C ASN A 136 14.92 16.18 -10.14
N ILE A 137 14.48 16.90 -9.12
CA ILE A 137 13.21 16.67 -8.43
C ILE A 137 12.06 17.22 -9.28
N ILE A 138 11.08 16.37 -9.58
CA ILE A 138 9.82 16.80 -10.16
C ILE A 138 8.98 17.41 -9.04
N LEU A 139 8.71 18.71 -9.14
CA LEU A 139 7.76 19.38 -8.26
C LEU A 139 6.35 19.08 -8.73
N LEU A 140 5.56 18.48 -7.83
CA LEU A 140 4.14 18.28 -8.03
C LEU A 140 3.36 19.47 -7.50
N GLU A 141 2.17 19.69 -8.05
CA GLU A 141 1.28 20.74 -7.59
C GLU A 141 0.80 20.47 -6.14
N PRO A 142 0.45 21.51 -5.35
CA PRO A 142 0.04 21.33 -3.95
C PRO A 142 -1.19 20.43 -3.74
N TRP A 143 -2.04 20.27 -4.76
CA TRP A 143 -3.23 19.43 -4.75
C TRP A 143 -3.02 18.04 -5.36
N ASP A 144 -1.78 17.69 -5.69
CA ASP A 144 -1.46 16.35 -6.19
C ASP A 144 -1.85 15.30 -5.14
N PRO A 145 -2.51 14.19 -5.54
CA PRO A 145 -3.01 13.19 -4.60
C PRO A 145 -1.90 12.54 -3.75
N TYR A 146 -0.64 12.53 -4.20
CA TYR A 146 0.51 12.05 -3.41
C TYR A 146 0.90 12.98 -2.25
N GLY A 147 0.36 14.20 -2.19
CA GLY A 147 0.53 15.12 -1.07
C GLY A 147 -0.32 14.77 0.16
N THR A 148 -1.28 13.86 0.01
CA THR A 148 -2.19 13.48 1.09
C THR A 148 -1.68 12.25 1.85
N LEU A 149 -1.82 12.29 3.18
CA LEU A 149 -1.67 11.11 4.02
C LEU A 149 -2.35 11.37 5.38
N ALA A 150 -3.19 10.42 5.82
CA ALA A 150 -3.90 10.48 7.11
C ALA A 150 -4.91 11.65 7.23
N SER A 151 -5.78 11.80 6.24
CA SER A 151 -6.92 12.74 6.25
C SER A 151 -8.14 12.18 6.97
#